data_AF-A0A843HT94-F1
#
_entry.id   AF-A0A843HT94-F1
#
_cell.length_a   1.000
_cell.length_b   1.000
_cell.length_c   1.000
_cell.angle_alpha   90.00
_cell.angle_beta   90.00
_cell.angle_gamma   90.00
#
_symmetry.space_group_name_H-M   'P 1'
#
loop_
_entity.id
_entity.type
_entity.pdbx_description
1 polymer ?
#
loop_
_entity_poly.entity_id
_entity_poly.type
_entity_poly.pdbx_seq_one_letter_code
_entity_poly.pdbx_strand_id
1 'polypeptide(L)'
;MQAVITAAGLGTRLLPASKEIPKEMFPIPLNGSLKPIIHVIFEQLYDQGVKDFVIVVGRNKRVIENYFTPDYDFVRYLEGKGKVKLAKELSTFYSKIEGSNIAFVNQPEPRGFGDAVLRAEPFVKEDFLVIGADTIVNDLNVNRMEINSFLVTRINDPENYGVVVLDQDNYVMDIEEKPK
;
A
#
# COMPACT_ATOMS: atom_id res chain seq x y z
N MET A 1 13.73 -6.49 5.60
CA MET A 1 12.43 -6.99 5.12
C MET A 1 11.95 -6.06 4.03
N GLN A 2 11.52 -6.61 2.89
CA GLN A 2 11.02 -5.83 1.75
C GLN A 2 9.49 -5.91 1.68
N ALA A 3 8.85 -4.91 1.10
CA ALA A 3 7.42 -4.93 0.81
C ALA A 3 7.12 -4.54 -0.63
N VAL A 4 6.25 -5.31 -1.29
CA VAL A 4 5.66 -5.01 -2.58
C VAL A 4 4.27 -4.43 -2.36
N ILE A 5 4.10 -3.17 -2.77
CA ILE A 5 2.81 -2.46 -2.72
C ILE A 5 2.23 -2.43 -4.13
N THR A 6 1.14 -3.15 -4.38
CA THR A 6 0.49 -3.13 -5.69
C THR A 6 -0.54 -2.01 -5.76
N ALA A 7 -0.32 -1.05 -6.65
CA ALA A 7 -1.11 0.16 -6.84
C ALA A 7 -1.54 0.36 -8.32
N ALA A 8 -1.61 -0.71 -9.11
CA ALA A 8 -1.80 -0.62 -10.56
C ALA A 8 -3.24 -0.82 -11.05
N GLY A 9 -4.18 -1.21 -10.17
CA GLY A 9 -5.57 -1.48 -10.55
C GLY A 9 -6.34 -0.23 -10.99
N LEU A 10 -7.27 -0.39 -11.94
CA LEU A 10 -8.05 0.74 -12.51
C LEU A 10 -9.06 1.38 -11.56
N GLY A 11 -9.39 0.73 -10.44
CA GLY A 11 -10.37 1.26 -9.48
C GLY A 11 -11.81 1.33 -10.00
N THR A 12 -12.19 0.46 -10.95
CA THR A 12 -13.51 0.49 -11.62
C THR A 12 -14.70 0.41 -10.66
N ARG A 13 -14.56 -0.29 -9.53
CA ARG A 13 -15.58 -0.38 -8.46
C ARG A 13 -15.89 0.95 -7.79
N LEU A 14 -15.04 1.96 -7.99
CA LEU A 14 -15.12 3.28 -7.34
C LEU A 14 -15.38 4.39 -8.37
N LEU A 15 -15.80 4.04 -9.58
CA LEU A 15 -16.22 5.04 -10.56
C LEU A 15 -17.52 5.75 -10.09
N PRO A 16 -17.69 7.05 -10.39
CA PRO A 16 -16.82 7.89 -11.22
C PRO A 16 -15.63 8.51 -10.47
N ALA A 17 -15.53 8.36 -9.15
CA ALA A 17 -14.52 9.02 -8.33
C ALA A 17 -13.09 8.65 -8.73
N SER A 18 -12.87 7.39 -9.13
CA SER A 18 -11.56 6.87 -9.51
C SER A 18 -11.13 7.17 -10.95
N LYS A 19 -11.95 7.93 -11.70
CA LYS A 19 -11.70 8.18 -13.13
C LYS A 19 -10.35 8.85 -13.39
N GLU A 20 -10.04 9.89 -12.63
CA GLU A 20 -8.79 10.67 -12.75
C GLU A 20 -7.90 10.53 -11.51
N ILE A 21 -8.50 10.29 -10.35
CA ILE A 21 -7.79 10.13 -9.09
C ILE A 21 -7.62 8.63 -8.83
N PRO A 22 -6.39 8.10 -8.76
CA PRO A 22 -6.18 6.70 -8.40
C PRO A 22 -6.83 6.40 -7.04
N LYS A 23 -7.48 5.24 -6.89
CA LYS A 23 -8.12 4.85 -5.62
C LYS A 23 -7.16 4.89 -4.42
N GLU A 24 -5.88 4.59 -4.66
CA GLU A 24 -4.80 4.59 -3.69
C GLU A 24 -4.53 6.00 -3.12
N MET A 25 -4.93 7.04 -3.86
CA MET A 25 -4.83 8.45 -3.50
C MET A 25 -6.06 8.98 -2.77
N PHE A 26 -7.10 8.17 -2.58
CA PHE A 26 -8.30 8.62 -1.87
C PHE A 26 -7.98 8.97 -0.41
N PRO A 27 -8.47 10.12 0.08
CA PRO A 27 -8.15 10.56 1.43
C PRO A 27 -8.96 9.78 2.46
N ILE A 28 -8.28 9.32 3.51
CA ILE A 28 -8.89 8.76 4.69
C ILE A 28 -8.63 9.65 5.91
N PRO A 29 -9.64 9.86 6.78
CA PRO A 29 -9.46 10.61 8.02
C PRO A 29 -8.69 9.76 9.03
N LEU A 30 -7.51 10.23 9.45
CA LEU A 30 -6.70 9.57 10.47
C LEU A 30 -6.04 10.61 11.37
N ASN A 31 -6.23 10.50 12.68
CA ASN A 31 -5.61 11.37 13.70
C ASN A 31 -5.80 12.89 13.44
N GLY A 32 -6.94 13.28 12.86
CA GLY A 32 -7.26 14.67 12.54
C GLY A 32 -6.63 15.22 11.25
N SER A 33 -6.02 14.36 10.45
CA SER A 33 -5.48 14.67 9.12
C SER A 33 -6.14 13.81 8.05
N LEU A 34 -6.15 14.29 6.81
CA LEU A 34 -6.60 13.52 5.64
C LEU A 34 -5.36 13.01 4.92
N LYS A 35 -5.19 11.68 4.89
CA LYS A 35 -4.03 11.03 4.26
C LYS A 35 -4.50 10.09 3.15
N PRO A 36 -3.82 10.05 1.99
CA PRO A 36 -4.03 8.99 1.00
C PRO A 36 -3.90 7.59 1.61
N ILE A 37 -4.65 6.61 1.08
CA ILE A 37 -4.56 5.21 1.52
C ILE A 37 -3.10 4.71 1.43
N ILE A 38 -2.41 4.99 0.32
CA ILE A 38 -1.02 4.54 0.13
C ILE A 38 -0.04 5.19 1.11
N HIS A 39 -0.30 6.41 1.57
CA HIS A 39 0.50 7.05 2.63
C HIS A 39 0.40 6.24 3.91
N VAL A 40 -0.83 5.89 4.31
CA VAL A 40 -1.08 5.16 5.56
C VAL A 40 -0.45 3.77 5.51
N ILE A 41 -0.60 3.05 4.39
CA ILE A 41 0.05 1.74 4.20
C ILE A 41 1.58 1.85 4.31
N PHE A 42 2.17 2.84 3.65
CA PHE A 42 3.62 3.08 3.73
C PHE A 42 4.08 3.35 5.16
N GLU A 43 3.39 4.26 5.88
CA GLU A 43 3.75 4.56 7.28
C GLU A 43 3.60 3.33 8.18
N GLN A 44 2.51 2.57 8.04
CA GLN A 44 2.31 1.34 8.82
C GLN A 44 3.46 0.34 8.62
N LEU A 45 3.88 0.11 7.38
CA LEU A 45 4.99 -0.80 7.09
C LEU A 45 6.34 -0.24 7.56
N TYR A 46 6.58 1.06 7.36
CA TYR A 46 7.80 1.73 7.81
C TYR A 46 7.96 1.64 9.33
N ASP A 47 6.86 1.87 10.07
CA ASP A 47 6.82 1.81 11.52
C ASP A 47 6.96 0.36 12.04
N GLN A 48 6.67 -0.63 11.20
CA GLN A 48 6.95 -2.06 11.42
C GLN A 48 8.39 -2.47 11.01
N GLY A 49 9.24 -1.53 10.61
CA GLY A 49 10.65 -1.76 10.31
C GLY A 49 10.97 -2.09 8.84
N VAL A 50 9.98 -2.04 7.93
CA VAL A 50 10.23 -2.15 6.49
C VAL A 50 10.99 -0.91 6.00
N LYS A 51 12.06 -1.12 5.23
CA LYS A 51 12.88 -0.03 4.65
C LYS A 51 12.99 -0.10 3.14
N ASP A 52 12.70 -1.25 2.54
CA ASP A 52 12.81 -1.49 1.11
C ASP A 52 11.40 -1.70 0.54
N PHE A 53 10.99 -0.82 -0.35
CA PHE A 53 9.65 -0.81 -0.93
C PHE A 53 9.72 -0.93 -2.45
N VAL A 54 8.92 -1.82 -3.01
CA VAL A 54 8.66 -1.91 -4.45
C VAL A 54 7.21 -1.53 -4.67
N ILE A 55 6.96 -0.36 -5.24
CA ILE A 55 5.61 0.14 -5.50
C ILE A 55 5.29 -0.08 -6.98
N VAL A 56 4.36 -0.99 -7.25
CA VAL A 56 3.95 -1.33 -8.61
C VAL A 56 2.78 -0.45 -9.01
N VAL A 57 3.00 0.48 -9.94
CA VAL A 57 2.04 1.48 -10.38
C VAL A 57 1.57 1.24 -11.82
N GLY A 58 0.34 1.64 -12.12
CA GLY A 58 -0.18 1.59 -13.49
C GLY A 58 0.32 2.78 -14.32
N ARG A 59 0.35 2.65 -15.66
CA ARG A 59 0.86 3.67 -16.61
C ARG A 59 0.44 5.12 -16.32
N ASN A 60 -0.81 5.34 -15.90
CA ASN A 60 -1.38 6.67 -15.72
C ASN A 60 -1.34 7.17 -14.26
N LYS A 61 -0.54 6.55 -13.39
CA LYS A 61 -0.54 6.82 -11.94
C LYS A 61 0.69 7.56 -11.43
N ARG A 62 1.30 8.40 -12.26
CA ARG A 62 2.46 9.25 -11.91
C ARG A 62 2.23 10.13 -10.67
N VAL A 63 0.98 10.45 -10.35
CA VAL A 63 0.64 11.17 -9.11
C VAL A 63 1.10 10.44 -7.85
N ILE A 64 1.14 9.11 -7.88
CA ILE A 64 1.66 8.30 -6.77
C ILE A 64 3.17 8.54 -6.61
N GLU A 65 3.95 8.44 -7.69
CA GLU A 65 5.40 8.73 -7.67
C GLU A 65 5.68 10.15 -7.16
N ASN A 66 4.95 11.14 -7.68
CA ASN A 66 5.10 12.53 -7.25
C ASN A 66 4.76 12.72 -5.76
N TYR A 67 3.79 11.97 -5.22
CA TYR A 67 3.42 12.05 -3.81
C TYR A 67 4.54 11.59 -2.87
N PHE A 68 5.35 10.63 -3.31
CA PHE A 68 6.52 10.13 -2.59
C PHE A 68 7.80 10.93 -2.89
N THR A 69 7.69 12.11 -3.50
CA THR A 69 8.84 13.00 -3.74
C THR A 69 8.82 14.14 -2.71
N PRO A 70 9.81 14.25 -1.81
CA PRO A 70 9.89 15.33 -0.84
C PRO A 70 9.99 16.73 -1.48
N ASP A 71 9.20 17.68 -0.96
CA ASP A 71 9.23 19.11 -1.30
C ASP A 71 9.45 19.95 -0.04
N TYR A 72 10.72 20.13 0.34
CA TYR A 72 11.07 20.93 1.51
C TYR A 72 10.89 22.44 1.31
N ASP A 73 10.74 22.92 0.07
CA ASP A 73 10.36 24.32 -0.17
C ASP A 73 8.92 24.56 0.29
N PHE A 74 8.01 23.62 0.03
CA PHE A 74 6.65 23.70 0.52
C PHE A 74 6.57 23.59 2.06
N VAL A 75 7.43 22.77 2.68
CA VAL A 75 7.56 22.72 4.15
C VAL A 75 7.95 24.10 4.70
N ARG A 76 9.02 24.71 4.17
CA ARG A 76 9.47 26.06 4.58
C ARG A 76 8.39 27.12 4.35
N TYR A 77 7.65 27.02 3.25
CA TYR A 77 6.51 27.91 2.98
C TYR A 77 5.41 27.79 4.04
N LEU A 78 5.06 26.56 4.46
CA LEU A 78 4.07 26.33 5.53
C LEU A 78 4.53 26.90 6.87
N GLU A 79 5.81 26.72 7.22
CA GLU A 79 6.41 27.31 8.43
C GLU A 79 6.34 28.84 8.41
N GLY A 80 6.71 29.47 7.28
CA GLY A 80 6.60 30.92 7.08
C GLY A 80 5.17 31.46 7.15
N LYS A 81 4.15 30.61 6.93
CA LYS A 81 2.73 30.93 7.11
C LYS A 81 2.20 30.59 8.52
N GLY A 82 3.06 30.17 9.45
CA GLY A 82 2.67 29.77 10.81
C GLY A 82 1.92 28.43 10.88
N LYS A 83 1.89 27.64 9.80
CA LYS A 83 1.22 26.33 9.73
C LYS A 83 2.13 25.20 10.25
N VAL A 84 2.70 25.41 11.44
CA VAL A 84 3.76 24.57 12.01
C VAL A 84 3.36 23.10 12.15
N LYS A 85 2.11 22.80 12.53
CA LYS A 85 1.62 21.41 12.64
C LYS A 85 1.67 20.67 11.31
N LEU A 86 1.22 21.32 10.23
CA LEU A 86 1.19 20.73 8.88
C LEU A 86 2.60 20.57 8.32
N ALA A 87 3.46 21.57 8.53
CA ALA A 87 4.86 21.49 8.15
C ALA A 87 5.58 20.32 8.82
N LYS A 88 5.36 20.15 10.13
CA LYS A 88 5.94 19.04 10.91
C LYS A 88 5.43 17.67 10.45
N GLU A 89 4.14 17.55 10.15
CA GLU A 89 3.57 16.30 9.65
C GLU A 89 4.19 15.92 8.30
N LEU A 90 4.32 16.89 7.39
CA LEU A 90 4.90 16.67 6.07
C LEU A 90 6.40 16.36 6.14
N SER A 91 7.17 17.08 6.97
CA SER A 91 8.60 16.80 7.15
C SER A 91 8.85 15.44 7.80
N THR A 92 7.97 15.00 8.70
CA THR A 92 8.03 13.65 9.29
C THR A 92 7.83 12.58 8.21
N PHE A 93 6.83 12.76 7.34
CA PHE A 93 6.59 11.85 6.22
C PHE A 93 7.78 11.80 5.25
N TYR A 94 8.35 12.96 4.90
CA TYR A 94 9.54 13.03 4.05
C TYR A 94 10.76 12.35 4.66
N SER A 95 10.97 12.51 5.96
CA SER A 95 12.06 11.81 6.67
C SER A 95 11.90 10.28 6.59
N LYS A 96 10.67 9.76 6.60
CA LYS A 96 10.40 8.32 6.41
C LYS A 96 10.70 7.89 4.97
N ILE A 97 10.35 8.70 3.98
CA ILE A 97 10.68 8.46 2.57
C ILE A 97 12.19 8.41 2.37
N GLU A 98 12.92 9.42 2.85
CA GLU A 98 14.38 9.49 2.73
C GLU A 98 15.10 8.37 3.49
N GLY A 99 14.49 7.89 4.59
CA GLY A 99 14.95 6.73 5.34
C GLY A 99 14.60 5.37 4.69
N SER A 100 14.04 5.36 3.48
CA SER A 100 13.60 4.17 2.77
C SER A 100 14.22 4.07 1.37
N ASN A 101 14.42 2.86 0.87
CA ASN A 101 14.69 2.59 -0.54
C ASN A 101 13.35 2.32 -1.23
N ILE A 102 12.92 3.19 -2.14
CA ILE A 102 11.65 3.06 -2.85
C ILE A 102 11.91 2.90 -4.34
N ALA A 103 11.53 1.76 -4.90
CA ALA A 103 11.54 1.49 -6.34
C ALA A 103 10.11 1.55 -6.89
N PHE A 104 9.90 2.30 -7.96
CA PHE A 104 8.64 2.30 -8.69
C PHE A 104 8.74 1.41 -9.92
N VAL A 105 7.80 0.49 -10.06
CA VAL A 105 7.73 -0.46 -11.18
C VAL A 105 6.43 -0.25 -11.92
N ASN A 106 6.50 -0.11 -13.24
CA ASN A 106 5.32 0.07 -14.06
C ASN A 106 4.68 -1.27 -14.43
N GLN A 107 3.37 -1.38 -14.19
CA GLN A 107 2.48 -2.36 -14.82
C GLN A 107 1.74 -1.65 -15.98
N PRO A 108 2.17 -1.85 -17.24
CA PRO A 108 1.62 -1.08 -18.38
C PRO A 108 0.16 -1.40 -18.68
N GLU A 109 -0.24 -2.66 -18.48
CA GLU A 109 -1.59 -3.17 -18.70
C GLU A 109 -2.11 -3.80 -17.41
N PRO A 110 -3.37 -3.56 -17.01
CA PRO A 110 -3.93 -4.07 -15.77
C PRO A 110 -4.28 -5.56 -15.87
N ARG A 111 -3.26 -6.43 -15.95
CA ARG A 111 -3.37 -7.89 -16.11
C ARG A 111 -3.64 -8.64 -14.80
N GLY A 112 -4.03 -7.91 -13.75
CA GLY A 112 -4.38 -8.46 -12.44
C GLY A 112 -3.27 -8.34 -11.41
N PHE A 113 -3.60 -8.77 -10.19
CA PHE A 113 -2.74 -8.68 -9.01
C PHE A 113 -1.47 -9.53 -9.16
N GLY A 114 -1.60 -10.77 -9.64
CA GLY A 114 -0.47 -11.66 -9.87
C GLY A 114 0.57 -11.10 -10.85
N ASP A 115 0.13 -10.51 -11.98
CA ASP A 115 1.05 -9.83 -12.90
C ASP A 115 1.73 -8.64 -12.22
N ALA A 116 1.02 -7.87 -11.39
CA ALA A 116 1.63 -6.76 -10.65
C ALA A 116 2.73 -7.25 -9.70
N VAL A 117 2.49 -8.34 -8.96
CA VAL A 117 3.51 -8.95 -8.09
C VAL A 117 4.69 -9.49 -8.90
N LEU A 118 4.43 -10.19 -10.01
CA LEU A 118 5.48 -10.73 -10.88
C LEU A 118 6.40 -9.62 -11.43
N ARG A 119 5.88 -8.43 -11.72
CA ARG A 119 6.72 -7.29 -12.17
C ARG A 119 7.75 -6.86 -11.12
N ALA A 120 7.52 -7.15 -9.85
CA ALA A 120 8.46 -6.83 -8.77
C ALA A 120 9.61 -7.84 -8.66
N GLU A 121 9.55 -8.99 -9.35
CA GLU A 121 10.55 -10.08 -9.29
C GLU A 121 12.01 -9.59 -9.37
N PRO A 122 12.41 -8.67 -10.27
CA PRO A 122 13.81 -8.23 -10.35
C PRO A 122 14.29 -7.38 -9.17
N PHE A 123 13.38 -6.91 -8.32
CA PHE A 123 13.63 -5.95 -7.23
C PHE A 123 13.46 -6.56 -5.84
N VAL A 124 12.85 -7.74 -5.75
CA VAL A 124 12.65 -8.47 -4.50
C VAL A 124 13.74 -9.55 -4.33
N LYS A 125 14.09 -9.84 -3.08
CA LYS A 125 15.01 -10.92 -2.70
C LYS A 125 14.19 -12.16 -2.33
N GLU A 126 14.55 -12.83 -1.25
CA GLU A 126 13.85 -14.01 -0.73
C GLU A 126 12.48 -13.62 -0.15
N ASP A 127 12.39 -13.38 1.15
CA ASP A 127 11.11 -13.09 1.80
C ASP A 127 10.71 -11.61 1.65
N PHE A 128 9.49 -11.40 1.16
CA PHE A 128 8.88 -10.08 1.05
C PHE A 128 7.39 -10.11 1.41
N LEU A 129 6.92 -8.98 1.90
CA LEU A 129 5.50 -8.75 2.14
C LEU A 129 4.83 -8.31 0.84
N VAL A 130 3.58 -8.72 0.63
CA VAL A 130 2.75 -8.26 -0.48
C VAL A 130 1.50 -7.61 0.08
N ILE A 131 1.18 -6.41 -0.41
CA ILE A 131 -0.01 -5.68 0.03
C ILE A 131 -0.64 -4.90 -1.12
N GLY A 132 -1.98 -4.97 -1.21
CA GLY A 132 -2.76 -4.11 -2.09
C GLY A 132 -2.89 -2.70 -1.53
N ALA A 133 -2.64 -1.69 -2.36
CA ALA A 133 -2.71 -0.27 -1.96
C ALA A 133 -4.16 0.27 -1.74
N ASP A 134 -5.13 -0.62 -1.54
CA ASP A 134 -6.52 -0.33 -1.21
C ASP A 134 -6.99 -1.02 0.08
N THR A 135 -6.09 -1.73 0.79
CA THR A 135 -6.42 -2.45 2.04
C THR A 135 -5.59 -1.89 3.20
N ILE A 136 -6.28 -1.43 4.24
CA ILE A 136 -5.67 -0.98 5.48
C ILE A 136 -5.88 -2.04 6.54
N VAL A 137 -4.79 -2.44 7.19
CA VAL A 137 -4.81 -3.44 8.25
C VAL A 137 -4.73 -2.72 9.59
N ASN A 138 -5.78 -2.85 10.41
CA ASN A 138 -5.72 -2.39 11.79
C ASN A 138 -4.78 -3.31 12.59
N ASP A 139 -3.95 -2.71 13.45
CA ASP A 139 -3.02 -3.44 14.32
C ASP A 139 -2.04 -4.37 13.57
N LEU A 140 -1.61 -3.97 12.38
CA LEU A 140 -0.60 -4.69 11.59
C LEU A 140 0.64 -4.95 12.44
N ASN A 141 0.99 -6.23 12.61
CA ASN A 141 2.21 -6.66 13.27
C ASN A 141 2.90 -7.72 12.42
N VAL A 142 3.87 -7.27 11.62
CA VAL A 142 4.61 -8.13 10.68
C VAL A 142 5.44 -9.19 11.40
N ASN A 143 5.83 -8.96 12.65
CA ASN A 143 6.60 -9.92 13.44
C ASN A 143 5.78 -11.15 13.87
N ARG A 144 4.45 -11.11 13.70
CA ARG A 144 3.56 -12.26 13.92
C ARG A 144 3.35 -13.09 12.65
N MET A 145 3.86 -12.64 11.51
CA MET A 145 3.71 -13.36 10.26
C MET A 145 4.82 -14.40 10.10
N GLU A 146 4.43 -15.57 9.62
CA GLU A 146 5.36 -16.62 9.20
C GLU A 146 5.63 -16.51 7.69
N ILE A 147 6.68 -17.19 7.21
CA ILE A 147 6.96 -17.28 5.77
C ILE A 147 5.80 -18.04 5.10
N ASN A 148 5.42 -17.62 3.89
CA ASN A 148 4.29 -18.18 3.13
C ASN A 148 2.95 -18.12 3.87
N SER A 149 2.70 -17.03 4.61
CA SER A 149 1.44 -16.81 5.33
C SER A 149 0.52 -15.81 4.63
N PHE A 150 -0.78 -15.95 4.89
CA PHE A 150 -1.81 -14.98 4.49
C PHE A 150 -2.35 -14.27 5.72
N LEU A 151 -2.56 -12.97 5.61
CA LEU A 151 -3.37 -12.24 6.58
C LEU A 151 -4.85 -12.42 6.22
N VAL A 152 -5.62 -13.00 7.16
CA VAL A 152 -7.04 -13.31 6.95
C VAL A 152 -7.90 -12.72 8.05
N THR A 153 -9.16 -12.43 7.71
CA THR A 153 -10.18 -12.01 8.67
C THR A 153 -11.46 -12.81 8.45
N ARG A 154 -12.26 -12.97 9.50
CA ARG A 154 -13.55 -13.65 9.39
C ARG A 154 -14.57 -12.70 8.78
N ILE A 155 -15.30 -13.20 7.79
CA ILE A 155 -16.37 -12.48 7.09
C ILE A 155 -17.64 -13.33 7.12
N ASN A 156 -18.81 -12.68 7.07
CA ASN A 156 -20.09 -13.37 7.03
C ASN A 156 -20.54 -13.70 5.59
N ASP A 157 -20.13 -12.88 4.62
CA ASP A 157 -20.50 -13.00 3.21
C ASP A 157 -19.24 -13.13 2.35
N PRO A 158 -18.95 -14.33 1.80
CA PRO A 158 -17.73 -14.59 1.06
C PRO A 158 -17.78 -14.21 -0.43
N GLU A 159 -18.94 -13.84 -1.00
CA GLU A 159 -19.13 -13.69 -2.45
C GLU A 159 -18.19 -12.66 -3.12
N ASN A 160 -17.61 -11.76 -2.31
CA ASN A 160 -16.74 -10.69 -2.78
C ASN A 160 -15.25 -10.92 -2.49
N TYR A 161 -14.87 -12.04 -1.87
CA TYR A 161 -13.53 -12.28 -1.33
C TYR A 161 -12.96 -13.64 -1.76
N GLY A 162 -11.63 -13.76 -1.71
CA GLY A 162 -10.96 -15.06 -1.68
C GLY A 162 -11.08 -15.65 -0.29
N VAL A 163 -11.56 -16.89 -0.19
CA VAL A 163 -11.73 -17.62 1.07
C VAL A 163 -10.63 -18.66 1.19
N VAL A 164 -9.85 -18.59 2.27
CA VAL A 164 -8.85 -19.62 2.56
C VAL A 164 -9.53 -20.84 3.17
N VAL A 165 -9.17 -22.02 2.67
CA VAL A 165 -9.55 -23.31 3.26
C VAL A 165 -8.39 -23.76 4.14
N LEU A 166 -8.66 -23.96 5.43
CA LEU A 166 -7.67 -24.32 6.44
C LEU A 166 -7.81 -25.78 6.87
N ASP A 167 -6.70 -26.42 7.19
CA ASP A 167 -6.72 -27.70 7.92
C ASP A 167 -6.88 -27.50 9.45
N GLN A 168 -6.76 -28.59 10.21
CA GLN A 168 -6.91 -28.58 11.68
C GLN A 168 -5.80 -27.81 12.41
N ASP A 169 -4.65 -27.64 11.76
CA ASP A 169 -3.46 -26.97 12.30
C ASP A 169 -3.34 -25.51 11.79
N ASN A 170 -4.32 -25.04 11.02
CA ASN A 170 -4.40 -23.72 10.36
C ASN A 170 -3.46 -23.52 9.18
N TYR A 171 -2.98 -24.59 8.54
CA TYR A 171 -2.31 -24.47 7.26
C TYR A 171 -3.32 -24.22 6.14
N VAL A 172 -2.96 -23.32 5.21
CA VAL A 172 -3.77 -23.01 4.02
C VAL A 172 -3.64 -24.17 3.04
N MET A 173 -4.76 -24.84 2.78
CA MET A 173 -4.86 -25.98 1.88
C MET A 173 -5.34 -25.56 0.48
N ASP A 174 -6.21 -24.56 0.41
CA ASP A 174 -6.77 -24.04 -0.83
C ASP A 174 -7.23 -22.58 -0.67
N ILE A 175 -7.45 -21.89 -1.79
CA ILE A 175 -8.04 -20.55 -1.84
C ILE A 175 -9.16 -20.55 -2.88
N GLU A 176 -10.39 -20.40 -2.41
CA GLU A 176 -11.56 -20.29 -3.28
C GLU A 176 -11.84 -18.82 -3.60
N GLU A 177 -11.72 -18.45 -4.87
CA GLU A 177 -12.01 -17.08 -5.31
C GLU A 177 -13.51 -16.85 -5.49
N LYS A 178 -14.11 -16.04 -4.62
CA LYS A 178 -15.52 -15.63 -4.64
C LYS A 178 -16.48 -16.83 -4.71
N PRO A 179 -16.45 -17.71 -3.69
CA PRO A 179 -17.37 -18.84 -3.64
C PRO A 179 -18.82 -18.32 -3.54
N LYS A 180 -19.73 -19.12 -4.09
CA LYS A 180 -21.18 -18.85 -4.12
C LYS A 180 -21.91 -19.58 -3.01
#